data_AF-A0AAW8ADG4-F1
#
_entry.id   AF-A0AAW8ADG4-F1
#
_cell.length_a   1.000
_cell.length_b   1.000
_cell.length_c   1.000
_cell.angle_alpha   90.00
_cell.angle_beta   90.00
_cell.angle_gamma   90.00
#
_symmetry.space_group_name_H-M   'P 1'
#
loop_
_entity.id
_entity.type
_entity.pdbx_description
1 polymer ?
#
loop_
_entity_poly.entity_id
_entity_poly.type
_entity_poly.pdbx_seq_one_letter_code
_entity_poly.pdbx_strand_id
1 'polypeptide(L)'
;MVQESRCVKGSILLNHRLEKEYVEDDFHIFYSLQGRDALKYQYDSSGSGVPDSIKDIAGQLQAAKYLYSSVLGLRFPLQQKIYAQARQINVYVLQLPKGNGLAFDRVAAETMSDGRQLPCGLKFVLNAALEPARNITPAHEFFHLYQYGYAVFKQKWYLEGMARWMENSFKAPEKNTRRLSPLPHCDSNFTRGYNAANYWASFAQAHFADVAIPAAAQRFRYSDGSPVLIAQEVKGGAMLAPFFNQLAQGSAAQSRQLNQANIRWSEAQQRSPQFNEAICQALAAVVAEKK
;
A
#
# COMPACT_ATOMS: atom_id res chain seq x y z
N MET A 1 -3.68 -14.67 -33.25
CA MET A 1 -2.99 -15.33 -32.12
C MET A 1 -3.51 -14.71 -30.84
N VAL A 2 -4.35 -15.43 -30.09
CA VAL A 2 -4.86 -14.95 -28.80
C VAL A 2 -3.69 -14.99 -27.83
N GLN A 3 -3.20 -13.83 -27.43
CA GLN A 3 -2.20 -13.73 -26.38
C GLN A 3 -2.91 -14.18 -25.09
N GLU A 4 -2.63 -15.40 -24.62
CA GLU A 4 -3.04 -15.83 -23.28
C GLU A 4 -2.70 -14.71 -22.30
N SER A 5 -3.68 -14.26 -21.51
CA SER A 5 -3.47 -13.21 -20.53
C SER A 5 -2.31 -13.63 -19.62
N ARG A 6 -1.17 -12.94 -19.72
CA ARG A 6 0.07 -13.35 -19.03
C ARG A 6 0.01 -13.22 -17.50
N CYS A 7 -1.06 -12.64 -16.95
CA CYS A 7 -1.29 -12.46 -15.53
C CYS A 7 -2.19 -13.58 -14.96
N VAL A 8 -2.23 -13.74 -13.64
CA VAL A 8 -3.00 -14.84 -13.04
C VAL A 8 -4.51 -14.59 -13.12
N LYS A 9 -5.31 -15.64 -13.20
CA LYS A 9 -6.76 -15.54 -13.08
C LYS A 9 -7.15 -15.11 -11.65
N GLY A 10 -7.90 -14.02 -11.55
CA GLY A 10 -8.49 -13.53 -10.31
C GLY A 10 -9.72 -14.34 -9.90
N SER A 11 -10.03 -14.31 -8.60
CA SER A 11 -11.19 -15.00 -8.03
C SER A 11 -12.00 -14.13 -7.05
N ILE A 12 -11.55 -12.90 -6.80
CA ILE A 12 -12.14 -12.03 -5.77
C ILE A 12 -13.53 -11.58 -6.20
N LEU A 13 -13.72 -11.29 -7.49
CA LEU A 13 -14.99 -10.75 -7.98
C LEU A 13 -15.98 -11.81 -8.48
N LEU A 14 -15.68 -13.11 -8.39
CA LEU A 14 -16.52 -14.16 -8.98
C LEU A 14 -17.97 -14.14 -8.50
N ASN A 15 -18.20 -13.71 -7.25
CA ASN A 15 -19.53 -13.61 -6.66
C ASN A 15 -20.02 -12.15 -6.52
N HIS A 16 -19.23 -11.18 -6.96
CA HIS A 16 -19.49 -9.74 -6.78
C HIS A 16 -19.82 -9.08 -8.13
N ARG A 17 -20.79 -8.17 -8.10
CA ARG A 17 -21.08 -7.28 -9.22
C ARG A 17 -20.94 -5.84 -8.74
N LEU A 18 -20.00 -5.12 -9.34
CA LEU A 18 -19.74 -3.71 -9.07
C LEU A 18 -20.10 -2.93 -10.32
N GLU A 19 -21.30 -2.38 -10.37
CA GLU A 19 -21.87 -1.77 -11.58
C GLU A 19 -21.30 -0.38 -11.88
N LYS A 20 -20.61 0.26 -10.92
CA LYS A 20 -20.00 1.57 -11.09
C LYS A 20 -18.47 1.47 -11.10
N GLU A 21 -17.86 2.39 -11.82
CA GLU A 21 -16.43 2.61 -11.88
C GLU A 21 -16.17 4.11 -11.81
N TYR A 22 -15.18 4.51 -11.00
CA TYR A 22 -14.61 5.84 -10.99
C TYR A 22 -13.11 5.72 -11.26
N VAL A 23 -12.60 6.50 -12.20
CA VAL A 23 -11.20 6.45 -12.62
C VAL A 23 -10.53 7.76 -12.23
N GLU A 24 -9.43 7.66 -11.50
CA GLU A 24 -8.57 8.77 -11.13
C GLU A 24 -7.11 8.38 -11.42
N ASP A 25 -6.58 8.88 -12.54
CA ASP A 25 -5.23 8.54 -13.03
C ASP A 25 -5.07 7.01 -13.22
N ASP A 26 -4.12 6.35 -12.54
CA ASP A 26 -3.90 4.90 -12.62
C ASP A 26 -4.89 4.06 -11.78
N PHE A 27 -5.75 4.72 -10.98
CA PHE A 27 -6.65 4.05 -10.04
C PHE A 27 -8.04 3.86 -10.63
N HIS A 28 -8.47 2.61 -10.72
CA HIS A 28 -9.81 2.22 -11.15
C HIS A 28 -10.59 1.72 -9.94
N ILE A 29 -11.52 2.53 -9.44
CA ILE A 29 -12.30 2.25 -8.24
C ILE A 29 -13.66 1.70 -8.66
N PHE A 30 -13.87 0.41 -8.43
CA PHE A 30 -15.13 -0.27 -8.69
C PHE A 30 -15.96 -0.35 -7.41
N TYR A 31 -17.25 -0.03 -7.53
CA TYR A 31 -18.16 0.01 -6.39
C TYR A 31 -19.59 -0.30 -6.83
N SER A 32 -20.47 -0.48 -5.84
CA SER A 32 -21.90 -0.66 -6.04
C SER A 32 -22.70 0.29 -5.17
N LEU A 33 -23.85 0.74 -5.66
CA LEU A 33 -24.82 1.53 -4.89
C LEU A 33 -25.95 0.66 -4.32
N GLN A 34 -26.01 -0.61 -4.71
CA GLN A 34 -27.13 -1.51 -4.40
C GLN A 34 -26.67 -2.94 -4.10
N GLY A 35 -27.56 -3.72 -3.47
CA GLY A 35 -27.26 -5.10 -3.11
C GLY A 35 -26.22 -5.23 -1.99
N ARG A 36 -25.58 -6.39 -1.91
CA ARG A 36 -24.76 -6.78 -0.75
C ARG A 36 -23.46 -5.96 -0.58
N ASP A 37 -22.93 -5.44 -1.67
CA ASP A 37 -21.67 -4.69 -1.72
C ASP A 37 -21.92 -3.17 -1.83
N ALA A 38 -23.16 -2.72 -1.58
CA ALA A 38 -23.54 -1.32 -1.61
C ALA A 38 -22.68 -0.50 -0.64
N LEU A 39 -22.22 0.67 -1.10
CA LEU A 39 -21.55 1.64 -0.24
C LEU A 39 -22.47 2.02 0.92
N LYS A 40 -21.91 2.10 2.13
CA LYS A 40 -22.62 2.63 3.30
C LYS A 40 -22.85 4.13 3.18
N TYR A 41 -21.87 4.85 2.64
CA TYR A 41 -21.89 6.31 2.50
C TYR A 41 -22.03 6.69 1.02
N GLN A 42 -23.26 6.96 0.60
CA GLN A 42 -23.63 7.22 -0.81
C GLN A 42 -23.89 8.69 -1.12
N TYR A 43 -23.66 9.60 -0.16
CA TYR A 43 -23.90 11.03 -0.36
C TYR A 43 -23.00 11.57 -1.47
N ASP A 44 -23.56 12.41 -2.35
CA ASP A 44 -22.85 13.10 -3.42
C ASP A 44 -23.17 14.59 -3.30
N SER A 45 -22.38 15.29 -2.49
CA SER A 45 -22.57 16.72 -2.21
C SER A 45 -22.45 17.60 -3.45
N SER A 46 -21.75 17.11 -4.49
CA SER A 46 -21.49 17.85 -5.72
C SER A 46 -22.53 17.62 -6.83
N GLY A 47 -23.39 16.61 -6.70
CA GLY A 47 -24.31 16.19 -7.76
C GLY A 47 -23.61 15.62 -9.01
N SER A 48 -22.39 15.12 -8.86
CA SER A 48 -21.56 14.58 -9.95
C SER A 48 -22.00 13.20 -10.45
N GLY A 49 -22.87 12.52 -9.71
CA GLY A 49 -23.21 11.11 -9.89
C GLY A 49 -22.22 10.15 -9.23
N VAL A 50 -21.19 10.65 -8.54
CA VAL A 50 -20.17 9.88 -7.83
C VAL A 50 -20.23 10.20 -6.33
N PRO A 51 -20.44 9.21 -5.45
CA PRO A 51 -20.44 9.43 -4.01
C PRO A 51 -19.13 10.06 -3.51
N ASP A 52 -19.25 10.94 -2.52
CA ASP A 52 -18.12 11.61 -1.86
C ASP A 52 -17.12 10.60 -1.29
N SER A 53 -17.60 9.48 -0.76
CA SER A 53 -16.75 8.38 -0.28
C SER A 53 -15.83 7.81 -1.37
N ILE A 54 -16.27 7.75 -2.64
CA ILE A 54 -15.44 7.28 -3.76
C ILE A 54 -14.42 8.33 -4.17
N LYS A 55 -14.83 9.60 -4.25
CA LYS A 55 -13.92 10.73 -4.52
C LYS A 55 -12.86 10.87 -3.42
N ASP A 56 -13.23 10.63 -2.17
CA ASP A 56 -12.32 10.69 -1.02
C ASP A 56 -11.31 9.54 -1.02
N ILE A 57 -11.71 8.32 -1.42
CA ILE A 57 -10.76 7.22 -1.67
C ILE A 57 -9.76 7.66 -2.74
N ALA A 58 -10.24 8.19 -3.87
CA ALA A 58 -9.38 8.64 -4.97
C ALA A 58 -8.41 9.74 -4.53
N GLY A 59 -8.89 10.75 -3.80
CA GLY A 59 -8.08 11.83 -3.24
C GLY A 59 -7.01 11.31 -2.27
N GLN A 60 -7.34 10.34 -1.42
CA GLN A 60 -6.38 9.70 -0.52
C GLN A 60 -5.29 8.94 -1.29
N LEU A 61 -5.66 8.22 -2.35
CA LEU A 61 -4.71 7.48 -3.19
C LEU A 61 -3.79 8.39 -4.00
N GLN A 62 -4.31 9.51 -4.52
CA GLN A 62 -3.52 10.53 -5.20
C GLN A 62 -2.49 11.18 -4.25
N ALA A 63 -2.92 11.54 -3.04
CA ALA A 63 -2.02 12.08 -2.02
C ALA A 63 -0.95 11.07 -1.61
N ALA A 64 -1.33 9.80 -1.44
CA ALA A 64 -0.41 8.71 -1.12
C ALA A 64 0.58 8.45 -2.27
N LYS A 65 0.14 8.47 -3.54
CA LYS A 65 1.02 8.35 -4.72
C LYS A 65 2.05 9.47 -4.72
N TYR A 66 1.61 10.71 -4.52
CA TYR A 66 2.49 11.87 -4.43
C TYR A 66 3.50 11.72 -3.28
N LEU A 67 3.04 11.41 -2.08
CA LEU A 67 3.91 11.23 -0.91
C LEU A 67 4.96 10.13 -1.14
N TYR A 68 4.51 8.93 -1.51
CA TYR A 68 5.39 7.76 -1.60
C TYR A 68 6.35 7.86 -2.78
N SER A 69 5.88 8.29 -3.95
CA SER A 69 6.72 8.33 -5.15
C SER A 69 7.48 9.63 -5.32
N SER A 70 6.80 10.78 -5.20
CA SER A 70 7.39 12.08 -5.51
C SER A 70 8.18 12.67 -4.35
N VAL A 71 7.70 12.49 -3.11
CA VAL A 71 8.36 13.06 -1.92
C VAL A 71 9.38 12.09 -1.32
N LEU A 72 9.02 10.81 -1.17
CA LEU A 72 9.87 9.79 -0.54
C LEU A 72 10.72 8.98 -1.52
N GLY A 73 10.58 9.24 -2.83
CA GLY A 73 11.43 8.66 -3.86
C GLY A 73 11.24 7.15 -4.09
N LEU A 74 10.10 6.58 -3.66
CA LEU A 74 9.80 5.18 -3.98
C LEU A 74 9.39 5.03 -5.45
N ARG A 75 9.77 3.92 -6.06
CA ARG A 75 9.32 3.57 -7.41
C ARG A 75 7.85 3.21 -7.38
N PHE A 76 7.04 3.96 -8.13
CA PHE A 76 5.61 3.70 -8.28
C PHE A 76 5.35 2.24 -8.69
N PRO A 77 4.34 1.54 -8.13
CA PRO A 77 4.14 0.11 -8.38
C PRO A 77 4.07 -0.26 -9.86
N LEU A 78 3.32 0.45 -10.70
CA LEU A 78 3.22 0.11 -12.13
C LEU A 78 4.53 0.29 -12.91
N GLN A 79 5.55 0.94 -12.34
CA GLN A 79 6.88 1.07 -12.92
C GLN A 79 7.84 -0.03 -12.45
N GLN A 80 7.41 -0.92 -11.55
CA GLN A 80 8.25 -1.99 -11.03
C GLN A 80 8.23 -3.21 -11.95
N LYS A 81 9.41 -3.79 -12.22
CA LYS A 81 9.56 -4.90 -13.18
C LYS A 81 8.70 -6.12 -12.83
N ILE A 82 8.50 -6.40 -11.55
CA ILE A 82 7.66 -7.52 -11.07
C ILE A 82 6.18 -7.36 -11.48
N TYR A 83 5.76 -6.12 -11.78
CA TYR A 83 4.40 -5.78 -12.18
C TYR A 83 4.28 -5.36 -13.64
N ALA A 84 5.24 -5.71 -14.50
CA ALA A 84 5.25 -5.32 -15.92
C ALA A 84 4.00 -5.70 -16.73
N GLN A 85 3.15 -6.59 -16.19
CA GLN A 85 1.89 -7.01 -16.81
C GLN A 85 0.67 -6.22 -16.32
N ALA A 86 0.81 -5.45 -15.23
CA ALA A 86 -0.28 -4.63 -14.71
C ALA A 86 -0.44 -3.39 -15.58
N ARG A 87 -1.68 -3.11 -15.98
CA ARG A 87 -2.03 -1.90 -16.73
C ARG A 87 -2.60 -0.79 -15.86
N GLN A 88 -3.07 -1.16 -14.67
CA GLN A 88 -3.80 -0.28 -13.77
C GLN A 88 -3.75 -0.82 -12.33
N ILE A 89 -4.19 0.01 -11.39
CA ILE A 89 -4.42 -0.38 -9.99
C ILE A 89 -5.94 -0.44 -9.77
N ASN A 90 -6.45 -1.65 -9.57
CA ASN A 90 -7.86 -1.90 -9.32
C ASN A 90 -8.17 -1.82 -7.82
N VAL A 91 -9.13 -0.98 -7.47
CA VAL A 91 -9.63 -0.83 -6.10
C VAL A 91 -11.06 -1.36 -6.09
N TYR A 92 -11.31 -2.42 -5.33
CA TYR A 92 -12.65 -2.98 -5.23
C TYR A 92 -13.24 -2.63 -3.88
N VAL A 93 -14.33 -1.87 -3.89
CA VAL A 93 -15.06 -1.50 -2.68
C VAL A 93 -16.17 -2.53 -2.45
N LEU A 94 -15.98 -3.40 -1.47
CA LEU A 94 -16.78 -4.60 -1.21
C LEU A 94 -17.25 -4.65 0.24
N GLN A 95 -18.34 -5.35 0.52
CA GLN A 95 -18.65 -5.70 1.91
C GLN A 95 -17.63 -6.74 2.41
N LEU A 96 -16.85 -6.38 3.42
CA LEU A 96 -15.89 -7.28 4.04
C LEU A 96 -16.43 -7.81 5.38
N PRO A 97 -16.29 -9.13 5.67
CA PRO A 97 -16.73 -9.70 6.94
C PRO A 97 -15.86 -9.23 8.12
N LYS A 98 -14.60 -8.86 7.84
CA LYS A 98 -13.65 -8.35 8.83
C LYS A 98 -12.63 -7.45 8.16
N GLY A 99 -12.16 -6.45 8.91
CA GLY A 99 -11.12 -5.54 8.47
C GLY A 99 -11.66 -4.46 7.53
N ASN A 100 -10.76 -3.55 7.18
CA ASN A 100 -11.07 -2.38 6.38
C ASN A 100 -10.54 -2.49 4.95
N GLY A 101 -9.56 -3.36 4.72
CA GLY A 101 -8.93 -3.55 3.42
C GLY A 101 -8.01 -4.76 3.39
N LEU A 102 -7.54 -5.08 2.19
CA LEU A 102 -6.54 -6.11 1.95
C LEU A 102 -5.88 -5.90 0.57
N ALA A 103 -4.56 -5.76 0.55
CA ALA A 103 -3.76 -5.72 -0.67
C ALA A 103 -3.30 -7.09 -1.16
N PHE A 104 -3.08 -7.19 -2.47
CA PHE A 104 -2.59 -8.40 -3.14
C PHE A 104 -1.32 -8.11 -3.92
N ASP A 105 -0.37 -9.04 -3.89
CA ASP A 105 0.95 -8.92 -4.53
C ASP A 105 0.99 -9.40 -5.98
N ARG A 106 -0.03 -10.14 -6.44
CA ARG A 106 -0.04 -10.69 -7.81
C ARG A 106 -0.86 -9.82 -8.76
N VAL A 107 -0.30 -9.59 -9.94
CA VAL A 107 -1.04 -9.04 -11.08
C VAL A 107 -2.09 -10.05 -11.51
N ALA A 108 -3.35 -9.66 -11.50
CA ALA A 108 -4.47 -10.55 -11.82
C ALA A 108 -5.48 -9.88 -12.75
N ALA A 109 -6.13 -10.69 -13.58
CA ALA A 109 -7.33 -10.31 -14.31
C ALA A 109 -8.55 -10.87 -13.54
N GLU A 110 -9.38 -9.98 -12.99
CA GLU A 110 -10.60 -10.38 -12.30
C GLU A 110 -11.76 -10.59 -13.28
N THR A 111 -12.71 -11.42 -12.88
CA THR A 111 -13.99 -11.60 -13.60
C THR A 111 -15.12 -11.36 -12.61
N MET A 112 -16.01 -10.44 -12.95
CA MET A 112 -17.21 -10.17 -12.15
C MET A 112 -18.24 -11.30 -12.30
N SER A 113 -19.23 -11.33 -11.41
CA SER A 113 -20.28 -12.36 -11.43
C SER A 113 -21.18 -12.32 -12.68
N ASP A 114 -21.23 -11.19 -13.39
CA ASP A 114 -21.91 -11.05 -14.69
C ASP A 114 -21.05 -11.43 -15.90
N GLY A 115 -19.84 -11.98 -15.66
CA GLY A 115 -18.91 -12.41 -16.69
C GLY A 115 -18.02 -11.30 -17.25
N ARG A 116 -18.19 -10.04 -16.81
CA ARG A 116 -17.30 -8.94 -17.23
C ARG A 116 -15.86 -9.21 -16.76
N GLN A 117 -14.95 -9.32 -17.72
CA GLN A 117 -13.52 -9.46 -17.44
C GLN A 117 -12.85 -8.08 -17.32
N LEU A 118 -12.01 -7.92 -16.31
CA LEU A 118 -11.21 -6.71 -16.10
C LEU A 118 -9.77 -6.91 -16.62
N PRO A 119 -9.08 -5.84 -17.03
CA PRO A 119 -7.67 -5.90 -17.42
C PRO A 119 -6.78 -6.44 -16.29
N CYS A 120 -5.62 -7.02 -16.67
CA CYS A 120 -4.56 -7.35 -15.73
C CYS A 120 -4.16 -6.11 -14.92
N GLY A 121 -4.32 -6.17 -13.60
CA GLY A 121 -4.01 -5.06 -12.72
C GLY A 121 -3.44 -5.52 -11.39
N LEU A 122 -2.78 -4.59 -10.70
CA LEU A 122 -2.60 -4.70 -9.26
C LEU A 122 -3.95 -4.48 -8.59
N LYS A 123 -4.09 -4.97 -7.35
CA LYS A 123 -5.37 -4.82 -6.67
C LYS A 123 -5.26 -4.77 -5.16
N PHE A 124 -6.21 -4.05 -4.59
CA PHE A 124 -6.56 -4.17 -3.18
C PHE A 124 -8.07 -3.98 -3.03
N VAL A 125 -8.60 -4.54 -1.95
CA VAL A 125 -10.01 -4.38 -1.59
C VAL A 125 -10.14 -3.40 -0.44
N LEU A 126 -11.26 -2.70 -0.41
CA LEU A 126 -11.64 -1.78 0.66
C LEU A 126 -13.05 -2.13 1.13
N ASN A 127 -13.31 -1.92 2.41
CA ASN A 127 -14.64 -2.16 2.97
C ASN A 127 -15.62 -1.08 2.49
N ALA A 128 -16.80 -1.47 1.99
CA ALA A 128 -17.88 -0.58 1.56
C ALA A 128 -18.44 0.29 2.70
N ALA A 129 -18.13 -0.06 3.95
CA ALA A 129 -18.44 0.73 5.14
C ALA A 129 -17.36 1.77 5.51
N LEU A 130 -16.34 1.99 4.68
CA LEU A 130 -15.30 2.99 4.95
C LEU A 130 -15.82 4.42 4.81
N GLU A 131 -15.41 5.26 5.77
CA GLU A 131 -15.47 6.72 5.69
C GLU A 131 -14.03 7.23 5.52
N PRO A 132 -13.56 7.51 4.28
CA PRO A 132 -12.13 7.68 4.01
C PRO A 132 -11.51 8.91 4.67
N ALA A 133 -12.27 10.00 4.83
CA ALA A 133 -11.83 11.18 5.58
C ALA A 133 -11.46 10.86 7.04
N ARG A 134 -11.94 9.74 7.58
CA ARG A 134 -11.67 9.26 8.95
C ARG A 134 -10.89 7.96 9.01
N ASN A 135 -10.54 7.39 7.85
CA ASN A 135 -9.93 6.08 7.76
C ASN A 135 -8.86 6.02 6.67
N ILE A 136 -7.63 5.71 7.06
CA ILE A 136 -6.43 5.80 6.23
C ILE A 136 -6.16 4.47 5.50
N THR A 137 -7.07 3.50 5.60
CA THR A 137 -6.92 2.21 4.94
C THR A 137 -6.60 2.31 3.43
N PRO A 138 -7.21 3.20 2.63
CA PRO A 138 -6.81 3.33 1.22
C PRO A 138 -5.31 3.58 1.02
N ALA A 139 -4.72 4.54 1.74
CA ALA A 139 -3.27 4.79 1.68
C ALA A 139 -2.45 3.61 2.23
N HIS A 140 -2.92 2.97 3.31
CA HIS A 140 -2.27 1.81 3.93
C HIS A 140 -2.16 0.63 2.96
N GLU A 141 -3.27 0.20 2.36
CA GLU A 141 -3.29 -0.92 1.42
C GLU A 141 -2.51 -0.58 0.16
N PHE A 142 -2.54 0.68 -0.27
CA PHE A 142 -1.74 1.12 -1.40
C PHE A 142 -0.23 1.06 -1.10
N PHE A 143 0.20 1.38 0.12
CA PHE A 143 1.60 1.27 0.54
C PHE A 143 2.11 -0.18 0.46
N HIS A 144 1.26 -1.18 0.76
CA HIS A 144 1.63 -2.58 0.57
C HIS A 144 2.00 -2.92 -0.88
N LEU A 145 1.36 -2.32 -1.88
CA LEU A 145 1.73 -2.53 -3.28
C LEU A 145 3.16 -2.08 -3.58
N TYR A 146 3.65 -1.01 -2.93
CA TYR A 146 5.06 -0.63 -3.00
C TYR A 146 5.93 -1.70 -2.36
N GLN A 147 5.61 -2.12 -1.13
CA GLN A 147 6.39 -3.13 -0.39
C GLN A 147 6.56 -4.42 -1.18
N TYR A 148 5.46 -4.95 -1.73
CA TYR A 148 5.46 -6.15 -2.56
C TYR A 148 6.22 -5.98 -3.88
N GLY A 149 6.24 -4.77 -4.42
CA GLY A 149 6.98 -4.47 -5.65
C GLY A 149 8.49 -4.59 -5.45
N TYR A 150 8.98 -4.18 -4.29
CA TYR A 150 10.40 -4.14 -3.98
C TYR A 150 10.95 -5.49 -3.53
N ALA A 151 10.21 -6.27 -2.73
CA ALA A 151 10.71 -7.54 -2.23
C ALA A 151 9.60 -8.58 -2.02
N VAL A 152 9.98 -9.85 -2.12
CA VAL A 152 9.10 -11.01 -1.84
C VAL A 152 8.85 -11.25 -0.35
N PHE A 153 9.28 -10.35 0.52
CA PHE A 153 9.24 -10.54 1.96
C PHE A 153 7.88 -10.14 2.54
N LYS A 154 7.19 -11.09 3.19
CA LYS A 154 5.87 -10.87 3.81
C LYS A 154 5.86 -11.01 5.33
N GLN A 155 6.92 -10.54 5.97
CA GLN A 155 7.00 -10.49 7.43
C GLN A 155 6.08 -9.40 7.97
N LYS A 156 5.19 -9.75 8.91
CA LYS A 156 4.12 -8.85 9.39
C LYS A 156 4.67 -7.57 10.02
N TRP A 157 5.74 -7.67 10.79
CA TRP A 157 6.33 -6.51 11.45
C TRP A 157 6.89 -5.51 10.45
N TYR A 158 7.36 -5.97 9.29
CA TYR A 158 7.77 -5.13 8.16
C TYR A 158 6.57 -4.54 7.42
N LEU A 159 5.66 -5.39 6.93
CA LEU A 159 4.53 -4.94 6.14
C LEU A 159 3.62 -3.99 6.92
N GLU A 160 3.00 -4.51 7.97
CA GLU A 160 2.01 -3.82 8.79
C GLU A 160 2.65 -2.71 9.63
N GLY A 161 3.86 -2.96 10.16
CA GLY A 161 4.56 -2.00 10.99
C GLY A 161 4.96 -0.75 10.20
N MET A 162 5.53 -0.90 9.00
CA MET A 162 5.88 0.26 8.19
C MET A 162 4.65 0.95 7.63
N ALA A 163 3.66 0.21 7.13
CA ALA A 163 2.41 0.82 6.66
C ALA A 163 1.76 1.66 7.77
N ARG A 164 1.73 1.14 9.00
CA ARG A 164 1.22 1.86 10.17
C ARG A 164 2.07 3.07 10.58
N TRP A 165 3.39 3.03 10.37
CA TRP A 165 4.23 4.22 10.55
C TRP A 165 3.96 5.27 9.48
N MET A 166 3.80 4.87 8.22
CA MET A 166 3.47 5.79 7.12
C MET A 166 2.13 6.49 7.30
N GLU A 167 1.17 5.87 7.99
CA GLU A 167 -0.10 6.50 8.37
C GLU A 167 0.08 7.79 9.19
N ASN A 168 1.21 8.01 9.86
CA ASN A 168 1.48 9.28 10.58
C ASN A 168 1.37 10.51 9.68
N SER A 169 1.60 10.36 8.36
CA SER A 169 1.48 11.47 7.41
C SER A 169 0.03 11.94 7.19
N PHE A 170 -0.93 11.06 7.51
CA PHE A 170 -2.37 11.25 7.29
C PHE A 170 -3.13 11.43 8.60
N LYS A 171 -2.44 11.40 9.75
CA LYS A 171 -3.05 11.46 11.08
C LYS A 171 -2.69 12.75 11.80
N ALA A 172 -3.59 13.11 12.70
CA ALA A 172 -3.30 14.12 13.70
C ALA A 172 -2.13 13.66 14.60
N PRO A 173 -1.19 14.56 14.96
CA PRO A 173 0.06 14.21 15.64
C PRO A 173 -0.09 13.38 16.92
N GLU A 174 -1.17 13.57 17.68
CA GLU A 174 -1.46 12.84 18.91
C GLU A 174 -1.74 11.34 18.70
N LYS A 175 -2.07 10.94 17.46
CA LYS A 175 -2.31 9.55 17.06
C LYS A 175 -1.07 8.90 16.43
N ASN A 176 0.05 9.62 16.33
CA ASN A 176 1.26 9.12 15.70
C ASN A 176 1.94 8.03 16.52
N THR A 177 2.75 7.23 15.83
CA THR A 177 3.66 6.26 16.48
C THR A 177 4.55 6.94 17.50
N ARG A 178 4.84 6.25 18.60
CA ARG A 178 5.67 6.76 19.68
C ARG A 178 7.14 6.47 19.42
N ARG A 179 8.00 7.44 19.73
CA ARG A 179 9.45 7.25 19.76
C ARG A 179 9.82 6.38 20.97
N LEU A 180 10.65 5.38 20.76
CA LEU A 180 11.16 4.46 21.78
C LEU A 180 12.60 4.87 22.14
N SER A 181 12.91 4.86 23.44
CA SER A 181 14.24 5.08 23.98
C SER A 181 14.45 4.16 25.19
N PRO A 182 15.46 3.26 25.19
CA PRO A 182 16.44 3.04 24.13
C PRO A 182 15.81 2.46 22.84
N LEU A 183 16.53 2.58 21.71
CA LEU A 183 16.10 1.97 20.45
C LEU A 183 16.19 0.44 20.57
N PRO A 184 15.08 -0.31 20.39
CA PRO A 184 15.11 -1.77 20.47
C PRO A 184 15.94 -2.40 19.35
N HIS A 185 16.48 -3.59 19.59
CA HIS A 185 17.08 -4.41 18.54
C HIS A 185 16.05 -4.82 17.49
N CYS A 186 16.49 -5.03 16.25
CA CYS A 186 15.62 -5.35 15.11
C CYS A 186 14.81 -6.63 15.34
N ASP A 187 15.47 -7.67 15.82
CA ASP A 187 14.93 -9.00 16.14
C ASP A 187 13.77 -9.00 17.14
N SER A 188 13.75 -8.04 18.07
CA SER A 188 12.66 -7.86 19.05
C SER A 188 11.28 -7.60 18.42
N ASN A 189 11.21 -7.37 17.11
CA ASN A 189 9.99 -7.11 16.37
C ASN A 189 9.47 -8.31 15.55
N PHE A 190 10.19 -9.43 15.43
CA PHE A 190 9.83 -10.50 14.48
C PHE A 190 8.43 -11.10 14.67
N THR A 191 7.90 -11.07 15.89
CA THR A 191 6.54 -11.57 16.21
C THR A 191 5.46 -10.50 16.16
N ARG A 192 5.81 -9.23 15.91
CA ARG A 192 4.89 -8.10 15.95
C ARG A 192 4.18 -7.89 14.61
N GLY A 193 3.03 -7.23 14.65
CA GLY A 193 2.34 -6.66 13.49
C GLY A 193 2.38 -5.13 13.55
N TYR A 194 1.22 -4.49 13.63
CA TYR A 194 1.09 -3.03 13.74
C TYR A 194 1.93 -2.39 14.85
N ASN A 195 2.14 -3.07 15.98
CA ASN A 195 2.94 -2.54 17.09
C ASN A 195 4.44 -2.36 16.75
N ALA A 196 4.92 -2.92 15.64
CA ALA A 196 6.26 -2.66 15.13
C ALA A 196 6.41 -1.24 14.55
N ALA A 197 5.32 -0.49 14.34
CA ALA A 197 5.37 0.87 13.82
C ALA A 197 6.21 1.82 14.68
N ASN A 198 6.19 1.64 16.01
CA ASN A 198 7.02 2.42 16.92
C ASN A 198 8.52 2.13 16.71
N TYR A 199 8.89 0.89 16.40
CA TYR A 199 10.27 0.54 16.06
C TYR A 199 10.69 1.22 14.77
N TRP A 200 9.90 1.10 13.69
CA TRP A 200 10.21 1.73 12.40
C TRP A 200 10.36 3.24 12.51
N ALA A 201 9.44 3.91 13.18
CA ALA A 201 9.52 5.34 13.41
C ALA A 201 10.76 5.74 14.22
N SER A 202 11.11 4.96 15.24
CA SER A 202 12.27 5.25 16.11
C SER A 202 13.59 5.01 15.39
N PHE A 203 13.70 3.91 14.64
CA PHE A 203 14.89 3.58 13.86
C PHE A 203 15.12 4.63 12.76
N ALA A 204 14.06 4.98 12.02
CA ALA A 204 14.13 6.01 10.98
C ALA A 204 14.60 7.35 11.54
N GLN A 205 14.00 7.83 12.64
CA GLN A 205 14.37 9.10 13.26
C GLN A 205 15.76 9.09 13.92
N ALA A 206 16.25 7.94 14.37
CA ALA A 206 17.58 7.84 14.98
C ALA A 206 18.71 7.93 13.94
N HIS A 207 18.45 7.53 12.69
CA HIS A 207 19.50 7.33 11.69
C HIS A 207 19.30 8.13 10.40
N PHE A 208 18.12 8.71 10.16
CA PHE A 208 17.76 9.37 8.91
C PHE A 208 17.14 10.74 9.12
N ALA A 209 17.42 11.63 8.17
CA ALA A 209 16.85 12.95 8.16
C ALA A 209 15.34 12.89 7.89
N ASP A 210 14.65 13.90 8.40
CA ASP A 210 13.25 14.15 8.07
C ASP A 210 13.13 14.61 6.62
N VAL A 211 12.00 14.29 5.98
CA VAL A 211 11.70 14.72 4.61
C VAL A 211 10.49 15.65 4.66
N ALA A 212 10.69 16.91 4.29
CA ALA A 212 9.61 17.88 4.23
C ALA A 212 8.56 17.48 3.19
N ILE A 213 7.28 17.59 3.54
CA ILE A 213 6.17 17.45 2.62
C ILE A 213 5.93 18.83 1.99
N PRO A 214 6.09 18.98 0.66
CA PRO A 214 5.98 20.30 0.03
C PRO A 214 4.59 20.91 0.22
N ALA A 215 4.51 22.24 0.35
CA ALA A 215 3.24 22.96 0.53
C ALA A 215 2.20 22.67 -0.58
N ALA A 216 2.66 22.33 -1.79
CA ALA A 216 1.80 21.89 -2.89
C ALA A 216 0.94 20.66 -2.54
N ALA A 217 1.32 19.85 -1.55
CA ALA A 217 0.54 18.72 -1.05
C ALA A 217 -0.80 19.15 -0.41
N GLN A 218 -0.95 20.41 0.01
CA GLN A 218 -2.20 20.94 0.60
C GLN A 218 -3.35 21.05 -0.40
N ARG A 219 -3.10 20.78 -1.69
CA ARG A 219 -4.13 20.63 -2.71
C ARG A 219 -4.97 19.37 -2.53
N PHE A 220 -4.43 18.34 -1.89
CA PHE A 220 -5.16 17.10 -1.66
C PHE A 220 -6.10 17.26 -0.47
N ARG A 221 -7.40 17.31 -0.76
CA ARG A 221 -8.47 17.50 0.23
C ARG A 221 -9.55 16.47 0.04
N TYR A 222 -10.18 16.07 1.13
CA TYR A 222 -11.43 15.33 1.09
C TYR A 222 -12.57 16.25 0.68
N SER A 223 -13.72 15.66 0.37
CA SER A 223 -14.94 16.36 -0.07
C SER A 223 -15.48 17.32 1.00
N ASP A 224 -15.16 17.08 2.28
CA ASP A 224 -15.47 18.01 3.39
C ASP A 224 -14.47 19.17 3.52
N GLY A 225 -13.48 19.26 2.63
CA GLY A 225 -12.44 20.28 2.59
C GLY A 225 -11.26 20.03 3.54
N SER A 226 -11.32 19.01 4.40
CA SER A 226 -10.20 18.68 5.29
C SER A 226 -8.98 18.16 4.51
N PRO A 227 -7.75 18.44 4.97
CA PRO A 227 -6.55 18.01 4.26
C PRO A 227 -6.35 16.50 4.36
N VAL A 228 -5.91 15.88 3.26
CA VAL A 228 -5.58 14.46 3.23
C VAL A 228 -4.26 14.18 3.95
N LEU A 229 -3.24 15.00 3.67
CA LEU A 229 -1.94 14.94 4.33
C LEU A 229 -1.88 15.99 5.43
N ILE A 230 -1.81 15.51 6.68
CA ILE A 230 -1.85 16.34 7.89
C ILE A 230 -0.43 16.73 8.32
N ALA A 231 0.54 15.83 8.16
CA ALA A 231 1.92 16.10 8.53
C ALA A 231 2.59 17.11 7.57
N GLN A 232 3.53 17.90 8.11
CA GLN A 232 4.38 18.79 7.32
C GLN A 232 5.69 18.13 6.87
N GLU A 233 6.04 16.99 7.46
CA GLU A 233 7.24 16.23 7.16
C GLU A 233 7.06 14.76 7.55
N VAL A 234 7.81 13.88 6.90
CA VAL A 234 7.94 12.48 7.27
C VAL A 234 9.19 12.33 8.12
N LYS A 235 8.99 12.15 9.43
CA LYS A 235 10.08 11.99 10.39
C LYS A 235 10.94 10.76 10.10
N GLY A 236 12.22 10.95 9.82
CA GLY A 236 13.14 9.90 9.33
C GLY A 236 12.85 9.39 7.91
N GLY A 237 12.05 10.12 7.13
CA GLY A 237 11.57 9.68 5.80
C GLY A 237 12.68 9.38 4.79
N ALA A 238 13.87 9.95 4.97
CA ALA A 238 15.02 9.70 4.09
C ALA A 238 15.51 8.24 4.13
N MET A 239 15.00 7.43 5.06
CA MET A 239 15.25 5.98 5.10
C MET A 239 14.59 5.23 3.94
N LEU A 240 13.43 5.67 3.46
CA LEU A 240 12.53 4.86 2.64
C LEU A 240 13.17 4.35 1.34
N ALA A 241 13.60 5.25 0.46
CA ALA A 241 14.19 4.88 -0.82
C ALA A 241 15.43 3.96 -0.70
N PRO A 242 16.48 4.31 0.09
CA PRO A 242 17.65 3.45 0.20
C PRO A 242 17.32 2.09 0.83
N PHE A 243 16.45 2.06 1.85
CA PHE A 243 16.07 0.80 2.49
C PHE A 243 15.30 -0.13 1.54
N PHE A 244 14.31 0.40 0.81
CA PHE A 244 13.57 -0.40 -0.16
C PHE A 244 14.49 -0.88 -1.31
N ASN A 245 15.45 -0.07 -1.75
CA ASN A 245 16.45 -0.52 -2.72
C ASN A 245 17.30 -1.68 -2.20
N GLN A 246 17.74 -1.63 -0.93
CA GLN A 246 18.46 -2.75 -0.30
C GLN A 246 17.59 -4.01 -0.20
N LEU A 247 16.31 -3.88 0.17
CA LEU A 247 15.37 -5.00 0.15
C LEU A 247 15.25 -5.62 -1.25
N ALA A 248 15.21 -4.80 -2.30
CA ALA A 248 15.14 -5.30 -3.68
C ALA A 248 16.37 -6.09 -4.10
N GLN A 249 17.55 -5.61 -3.72
CA GLN A 249 18.82 -6.29 -3.98
C GLN A 249 18.87 -7.64 -3.25
N GLY A 250 18.54 -7.65 -1.95
CA GLY A 250 18.48 -8.87 -1.14
C GLY A 250 17.45 -9.87 -1.66
N SER A 251 16.25 -9.39 -2.01
CA SER A 251 15.20 -10.24 -2.61
C SER A 251 15.64 -10.85 -3.94
N ALA A 252 16.29 -10.07 -4.82
CA ALA A 252 16.81 -10.58 -6.08
C ALA A 252 17.95 -11.60 -5.88
N ALA A 253 18.82 -11.39 -4.88
CA ALA A 253 19.88 -12.32 -4.54
C ALA A 253 19.32 -13.67 -4.07
N GLN A 254 18.32 -13.66 -3.18
CA GLN A 254 17.65 -14.87 -2.70
C GLN A 254 17.01 -15.65 -3.85
N SER A 255 16.31 -14.95 -4.74
CA SER A 255 15.67 -15.55 -5.91
C SER A 255 16.68 -16.21 -6.86
N ARG A 256 17.85 -15.59 -7.06
CA ARG A 256 18.95 -16.21 -7.83
C ARG A 256 19.49 -17.46 -7.13
N GLN A 257 19.71 -17.40 -5.83
CA GLN A 257 20.23 -18.53 -5.04
C GLN A 257 19.31 -19.75 -5.11
N LEU A 258 17.99 -19.53 -5.14
CA LEU A 258 17.00 -20.60 -5.19
C LEU A 258 16.52 -20.94 -6.61
N ASN A 259 17.11 -20.32 -7.65
CA ASN A 259 16.68 -20.43 -9.04
C ASN A 259 15.17 -20.23 -9.22
N GLN A 260 14.59 -19.27 -8.49
CA GLN A 260 13.16 -19.00 -8.45
C GLN A 260 12.89 -17.55 -8.83
N ALA A 261 12.17 -17.32 -9.92
CA ALA A 261 11.78 -15.97 -10.32
C ALA A 261 10.95 -15.27 -9.23
N ASN A 262 11.16 -13.96 -9.02
CA ASN A 262 10.45 -13.17 -7.99
C ASN A 262 8.92 -13.31 -8.07
N ILE A 263 8.36 -13.48 -9.28
CA ILE A 263 6.91 -13.63 -9.50
C ILE A 263 6.35 -15.01 -9.12
N ARG A 264 7.20 -15.99 -8.80
CA ARG A 264 6.80 -17.41 -8.59
C ARG A 264 6.78 -17.85 -7.13
N TRP A 265 7.05 -16.93 -6.21
CA TRP A 265 7.04 -17.23 -4.78
C TRP A 265 5.62 -17.53 -4.27
N SER A 266 5.47 -18.64 -3.54
CA SER A 266 4.22 -18.96 -2.85
C SER A 266 4.08 -18.12 -1.57
N GLU A 267 2.86 -17.89 -1.11
CA GLU A 267 2.60 -17.16 0.14
C GLU A 267 3.40 -17.73 1.32
N ALA A 268 3.47 -19.07 1.43
CA ALA A 268 4.20 -19.73 2.50
C ALA A 268 5.70 -19.42 2.44
N GLN A 269 6.30 -19.43 1.24
CA GLN A 269 7.70 -19.08 1.08
C GLN A 269 7.95 -17.60 1.39
N GLN A 270 7.10 -16.70 0.90
CA GLN A 270 7.19 -15.25 1.15
C GLN A 270 7.12 -14.90 2.65
N ARG A 271 6.43 -15.73 3.44
CA ARG A 271 6.29 -15.58 4.89
C ARG A 271 7.35 -16.33 5.70
N SER A 272 8.34 -16.95 5.05
CA SER A 272 9.39 -17.70 5.74
C SER A 272 10.14 -16.83 6.77
N PRO A 273 10.29 -17.27 8.04
CA PRO A 273 10.97 -16.51 9.08
C PRO A 273 12.41 -16.11 8.75
N GLN A 274 13.08 -16.81 7.84
CA GLN A 274 14.43 -16.47 7.38
C GLN A 274 14.53 -15.02 6.83
N PHE A 275 13.42 -14.46 6.32
CA PHE A 275 13.40 -13.10 5.81
C PHE A 275 13.44 -12.02 6.89
N ASN A 276 13.20 -12.38 8.14
CA ASN A 276 13.39 -11.45 9.24
C ASN A 276 14.84 -10.95 9.31
N GLU A 277 15.81 -11.86 9.20
CA GLU A 277 17.23 -11.51 9.19
C GLU A 277 17.63 -10.73 7.94
N ALA A 278 17.12 -11.11 6.76
CA ALA A 278 17.37 -10.38 5.53
C ALA A 278 16.91 -8.91 5.61
N ILE A 279 15.78 -8.65 6.28
CA ILE A 279 15.26 -7.29 6.50
C ILE A 279 16.17 -6.52 7.48
N CYS A 280 16.63 -7.15 8.57
CA CYS A 280 17.56 -6.50 9.51
C CYS A 280 18.93 -6.21 8.87
N GLN A 281 19.43 -7.11 8.02
CA GLN A 281 20.67 -6.90 7.26
C GLN A 281 20.53 -5.72 6.29
N ALA A 282 19.39 -5.59 5.60
CA ALA A 282 19.12 -4.44 4.74
C ALA A 282 19.10 -3.12 5.54
N LEU A 283 18.55 -3.12 6.76
CA LEU A 283 18.61 -1.95 7.66
C LEU A 283 20.04 -1.61 8.09
N ALA A 284 20.84 -2.62 8.45
CA ALA A 284 22.23 -2.41 8.85
C ALA A 284 23.07 -1.85 7.69
N ALA A 285 22.85 -2.36 6.47
CA ALA A 285 23.55 -1.90 5.26
C ALA A 285 23.30 -0.41 4.97
N VAL A 286 22.04 0.05 5.02
CA VAL A 286 21.73 1.47 4.76
C VAL A 286 22.29 2.43 5.81
N VAL A 287 22.53 1.97 7.03
CA VAL A 287 23.19 2.78 8.07
C VAL A 287 24.70 2.79 7.86
N ALA A 288 25.29 1.68 7.40
CA ALA A 288 26.72 1.59 7.12
C ALA A 288 27.13 2.47 5.92
N GLU A 289 26.32 2.52 4.86
CA GLU A 289 26.58 3.35 3.66
C GLU A 289 26.58 4.86 3.93
N LYS A 290 26.14 5.30 5.12
CA LYS A 290 26.18 6.71 5.55
C LYS A 290 27.48 7.12 6.26
N LYS A 291 28.27 6.17 6.74
CA LYS A 291 29.53 6.43 7.45
C LYS A 291 30.68 6.54 6.47
#